data_AF-A0A0B4F5F7-F1
#
_entry.id   AF-A0A0B4F5F7-F1
#
_cell.length_a   1.000
_cell.length_b   1.000
_cell.length_c   1.000
_cell.angle_alpha   90.00
_cell.angle_beta   90.00
_cell.angle_gamma   90.00
#
_symmetry.space_group_name_H-M   'P 1'
#
loop_
_entity.id
_entity.type
_entity.pdbx_description
1 polymer ?
#
loop_
_entity_poly.entity_id
_entity_poly.type
_entity_poly.pdbx_seq_one_letter_code
_entity_poly.pdbx_strand_id
1 'polypeptide(L)'
;MTTSVFRSIDSSSIQDDGWRAWTKVDSDVTCYKRTQRRRCVTNIRTWKLQFGTDISGFDVFDSPATEKSFTDDVAVRTSYYAEVESLLRAKLPGVKKASTY
;
A
#
# COMPACT_ATOMS: atom_id res chain seq x y z
N MET A 1 -17.97 2.61 21.24
CA MET A 1 -17.17 3.10 20.10
C MET A 1 -15.75 3.35 20.58
N THR A 2 -14.78 2.55 20.14
CA THR A 2 -13.39 2.61 20.62
C THR A 2 -12.65 3.74 19.90
N THR A 3 -11.94 4.59 20.65
CA THR A 3 -11.14 5.68 20.08
C THR A 3 -9.69 5.55 20.52
N SER A 4 -8.75 5.85 19.63
CA SER A 4 -7.33 5.92 19.96
C SER A 4 -6.75 7.28 19.58
N VAL A 5 -5.62 7.58 20.21
CA VAL A 5 -4.85 8.79 19.99
C VAL A 5 -3.67 8.45 19.08
N PHE A 6 -3.68 9.02 17.88
CA PHE A 6 -2.58 8.87 16.92
C PHE A 6 -1.68 10.10 16.99
N ARG A 7 -0.38 9.87 17.15
CA ARG A 7 0.65 10.92 17.08
C ARG A 7 1.36 10.77 15.74
N SER A 8 1.31 11.82 14.93
CA SER A 8 1.97 11.87 13.61
C SER A 8 2.85 13.10 13.52
N ILE A 9 3.85 13.05 12.66
CA ILE A 9 4.63 14.22 12.27
C ILE A 9 3.70 15.25 11.64
N ASP A 10 3.86 16.51 12.00
CA ASP A 10 3.23 17.63 11.33
C ASP A 10 4.08 18.04 10.13
N SER A 11 3.62 17.72 8.92
CA SER A 11 4.34 18.02 7.68
C SER A 11 4.57 19.53 7.48
N SER A 12 3.72 20.38 8.04
CA SER A 12 3.87 21.84 7.94
C SER A 12 4.96 22.41 8.84
N SER A 13 5.41 21.62 9.82
CA SER A 13 6.49 22.00 10.74
C SER A 13 7.89 21.64 10.24
N ILE A 14 7.97 20.97 9.08
CA ILE A 14 9.24 20.62 8.45
C ILE A 14 9.73 21.85 7.70
N GLN A 15 10.85 22.42 8.13
CA GLN A 15 11.52 23.52 7.43
C GLN A 15 12.14 23.00 6.13
N ASP A 16 11.99 23.74 5.03
CA ASP A 16 12.45 23.37 3.68
C ASP A 16 13.94 23.73 3.45
N ASP A 17 14.63 24.11 4.53
CA ASP A 17 15.92 24.79 4.53
C ASP A 17 17.11 23.81 4.37
N GLY A 18 16.86 22.63 3.77
CA GLY A 18 17.84 21.54 3.65
C GLY A 18 18.01 20.69 4.92
N TRP A 19 17.36 21.06 6.04
CA TRP A 19 17.35 20.30 7.28
C TRP A 19 16.35 19.14 7.21
N ARG A 20 16.82 18.00 6.69
CA ARG A 20 15.98 16.81 6.60
C ARG A 20 15.53 16.35 7.99
N ALA A 21 14.25 16.01 8.13
CA ALA A 21 13.64 15.52 9.37
C ALA A 21 14.27 14.23 9.96
N TRP A 22 15.17 13.60 9.20
CA TRP A 22 15.92 12.38 9.49
C TRP A 22 17.44 12.63 9.68
N THR A 23 17.82 13.86 10.04
CA THR A 23 19.19 14.18 10.46
C THR A 23 19.57 13.48 11.77
N LYS A 24 20.88 13.36 12.02
CA LYS A 24 21.49 12.56 13.08
C LYS A 24 20.82 12.79 14.44
N VAL A 25 20.36 11.69 15.07
CA VAL A 25 19.69 11.70 16.37
C VAL A 25 20.72 11.45 17.47
N ASP A 26 21.40 12.50 17.93
CA ASP A 26 22.27 12.41 19.12
C ASP A 26 21.51 12.73 20.44
N SER A 27 20.26 13.19 20.36
CA SER A 27 19.38 13.49 21.52
C SER A 27 17.88 13.50 21.13
N ASP A 28 16.95 13.42 22.09
CA ASP A 28 15.49 13.53 21.85
C ASP A 28 15.08 14.99 21.56
N VAL A 29 15.70 15.57 20.54
CA VAL A 29 15.36 16.89 19.99
C VAL A 29 14.83 16.65 18.59
N THR A 30 13.52 16.80 18.41
CA THR A 30 12.90 16.72 17.09
C THR A 30 12.89 18.09 16.43
N CYS A 31 13.37 18.18 15.19
CA CYS A 31 13.27 19.37 14.35
C CYS A 31 11.85 19.58 13.76
N TYR A 32 10.88 18.73 14.12
CA TYR A 32 9.50 18.79 13.68
C TYR A 32 8.55 18.71 14.88
N LYS A 33 7.35 19.27 14.72
CA LYS A 33 6.25 19.13 15.68
C LYS A 33 5.51 17.82 15.44
N ARG A 34 4.91 17.28 16.51
CA ARG A 34 4.00 16.14 16.42
C ARG A 34 2.58 16.63 16.62
N THR A 35 1.68 16.26 15.73
CA THR A 35 0.25 16.49 15.90
C THR A 35 -0.39 15.27 16.54
N GLN A 36 -1.31 15.54 17.46
CA GLN A 36 -2.12 14.52 18.10
C GLN A 36 -3.52 14.56 17.52
N ARG A 37 -4.02 13.44 16.99
CA ARG A 37 -5.37 13.32 16.46
C ARG A 37 -6.08 12.15 17.11
N ARG A 38 -7.23 12.42 17.75
CA ARG A 38 -8.12 11.37 18.23
C ARG A 38 -8.95 10.85 17.05
N ARG A 39 -8.92 9.55 16.82
CA ARG A 39 -9.68 8.88 15.75
C ARG A 39 -10.39 7.65 16.28
N CYS A 40 -11.47 7.30 15.61
CA CYS A 40 -12.24 6.09 15.89
C CYS A 40 -11.46 4.89 15.36
N VAL A 41 -11.35 3.85 16.18
CA VAL A 41 -10.68 2.60 15.80
C VAL A 41 -11.74 1.52 15.70
N THR A 42 -11.79 0.90 14.53
CA THR A 42 -12.73 -0.16 14.21
C THR A 42 -11.98 -1.47 14.01
N ASN A 43 -12.50 -2.56 14.58
CA ASN A 43 -11.96 -3.89 14.32
C ASN A 43 -12.46 -4.38 12.96
N ILE A 44 -11.53 -4.51 12.01
CA ILE A 44 -11.81 -4.95 10.64
C ILE A 44 -12.35 -6.39 10.56
N ARG A 45 -12.01 -7.26 11.52
CA ARG A 45 -12.47 -8.67 11.53
C ARG A 45 -13.97 -8.79 11.79
N THR A 46 -14.51 -7.83 12.54
CA THR A 46 -15.94 -7.78 12.91
C THR A 46 -16.76 -6.91 11.96
N TRP A 47 -16.12 -6.16 11.07
CA TRP A 47 -16.76 -5.17 10.20
C TRP A 47 -16.58 -5.51 8.72
N LYS A 48 -16.99 -6.72 8.33
CA LYS A 48 -16.76 -7.28 6.97
C LYS A 48 -17.48 -6.52 5.84
N LEU A 49 -18.53 -5.75 6.15
CA LEU A 49 -19.39 -5.13 5.13
C LEU A 49 -18.98 -3.72 4.67
N GLN A 50 -18.05 -3.04 5.37
CA GLN A 50 -17.58 -1.70 4.94
C GLN A 50 -16.14 -1.71 4.40
N PHE A 51 -15.43 -2.81 4.56
CA PHE A 51 -14.05 -2.99 4.09
C PHE A 51 -14.02 -4.24 3.22
N GLY A 52 -14.34 -4.07 1.94
CA GLY A 52 -14.24 -5.10 0.91
C GLY A 52 -13.26 -4.66 -0.18
N THR A 53 -12.70 -5.60 -0.93
CA THR A 53 -11.81 -5.31 -2.06
C THR A 53 -12.50 -4.38 -3.06
N ASP A 54 -13.77 -4.65 -3.32
CA ASP A 54 -14.71 -3.88 -4.16
C ASP A 54 -14.86 -2.40 -3.76
N ILE A 55 -14.71 -2.05 -2.48
CA ILE A 55 -14.83 -0.65 -1.99
C ILE A 55 -13.44 0.02 -1.89
N SER A 56 -12.38 -0.77 -1.78
CA SER A 56 -11.03 -0.30 -1.42
C SER A 56 -10.14 0.05 -2.61
N GLY A 57 -10.69 0.10 -3.82
CA GLY A 57 -9.94 0.34 -5.05
C GLY A 57 -9.10 -0.86 -5.51
N PHE A 58 -9.45 -2.06 -5.06
CA PHE A 58 -8.83 -3.32 -5.51
C PHE A 58 -9.88 -4.15 -6.23
N ASP A 59 -9.52 -4.67 -7.41
CA ASP A 59 -10.39 -5.61 -8.13
C ASP A 59 -9.81 -7.02 -8.05
N VAL A 60 -10.66 -8.02 -7.96
CA VAL A 60 -10.27 -9.44 -7.87
C VAL A 60 -10.79 -10.14 -9.11
N PHE A 61 -9.87 -10.63 -9.93
CA PHE A 61 -10.20 -11.34 -11.17
C PHE A 61 -9.83 -12.82 -11.06
N ASP A 62 -10.79 -13.68 -11.30
CA ASP A 62 -10.55 -15.12 -11.48
C ASP A 62 -10.13 -15.40 -12.92
N SER A 63 -8.98 -16.05 -13.10
CA SER A 63 -8.48 -16.51 -14.39
C SER A 63 -7.68 -17.80 -14.23
N PRO A 64 -7.78 -18.74 -15.19
CA PRO A 64 -6.92 -19.91 -15.20
C PRO A 64 -5.46 -19.48 -15.38
N ALA A 65 -4.57 -20.03 -14.54
CA ALA A 65 -3.13 -19.88 -14.64
C ALA A 65 -2.49 -21.21 -15.06
N THR A 66 -1.48 -21.14 -15.93
CA THR A 66 -0.77 -22.32 -16.43
C THR A 66 0.21 -22.86 -15.39
N GLU A 67 0.92 -21.96 -14.69
CA GLU A 67 1.82 -22.30 -13.59
C GLU A 67 1.05 -22.30 -12.26
N LYS A 68 0.96 -23.46 -11.60
CA LYS A 68 0.23 -23.63 -10.32
C LYS A 68 1.12 -24.00 -9.15
N SER A 69 2.30 -24.55 -9.46
CA SER A 69 3.24 -25.07 -8.46
C SER A 69 4.23 -24.01 -7.98
N PHE A 70 4.46 -22.95 -8.76
CA PHE A 70 5.35 -21.83 -8.42
C PHE A 70 6.72 -22.27 -7.88
N THR A 71 7.24 -23.39 -8.41
CA THR A 71 8.47 -24.02 -7.89
C THR A 71 9.68 -23.68 -8.76
N ASP A 72 9.45 -23.35 -10.04
CA ASP A 72 10.50 -22.92 -10.97
C ASP A 72 10.41 -21.41 -11.20
N ASP A 73 11.38 -20.66 -10.65
CA ASP A 73 11.48 -19.22 -10.80
C ASP A 73 11.55 -18.76 -12.27
N VAL A 74 12.18 -19.56 -13.14
CA VAL A 74 12.31 -19.22 -14.56
C VAL A 74 10.95 -19.32 -15.24
N ALA A 75 10.20 -20.38 -14.97
CA ALA A 75 8.84 -20.54 -15.46
C ALA A 75 7.94 -19.41 -14.96
N VAL A 76 7.96 -19.09 -13.66
CA VAL A 76 7.13 -18.02 -13.08
C VAL A 76 7.39 -16.66 -13.75
N ARG A 77 8.66 -16.30 -13.94
CA ARG A 77 9.01 -14.99 -14.53
C ARG A 77 8.70 -14.89 -16.01
N THR A 78 8.74 -16.00 -16.74
CA THR A 78 8.57 -16.00 -18.21
C THR A 78 7.14 -16.28 -18.63
N SER A 79 6.44 -17.22 -18.00
CA SER A 79 5.07 -17.60 -18.35
C SER A 79 4.04 -16.84 -17.49
N TYR A 80 4.09 -17.02 -16.17
CA TYR A 80 3.05 -16.53 -15.27
C TYR A 80 2.93 -15.00 -15.27
N TYR A 81 4.05 -14.27 -15.25
CA TYR A 81 4.03 -12.80 -15.32
C TYR A 81 3.47 -12.28 -16.64
N ALA A 82 3.75 -12.95 -17.76
CA ALA A 82 3.19 -12.59 -19.06
C ALA A 82 1.67 -12.83 -19.09
N GLU A 83 1.19 -13.91 -18.50
CA GLU A 83 -0.25 -14.20 -18.35
C GLU A 83 -0.95 -13.10 -17.54
N VAL A 84 -0.40 -12.72 -16.38
CA VAL A 84 -0.96 -11.66 -15.53
C VAL A 84 -0.99 -10.32 -16.25
N GLU A 85 0.07 -9.96 -16.97
CA GLU A 85 0.11 -8.72 -17.75
C GLU A 85 -0.97 -8.71 -18.85
N SER A 86 -1.16 -9.83 -19.54
CA SER A 86 -2.20 -9.96 -20.57
C SER A 86 -3.61 -9.78 -20.00
N LEU A 87 -3.87 -10.36 -18.82
CA LEU A 87 -5.13 -10.22 -18.10
C LEU A 87 -5.38 -8.77 -17.69
N LEU A 88 -4.37 -8.11 -17.12
CA LEU A 88 -4.48 -6.71 -16.70
C LEU A 88 -4.79 -5.79 -17.88
N ARG A 89 -4.10 -5.97 -19.01
CA ARG A 89 -4.36 -5.19 -20.24
C ARG A 89 -5.76 -5.43 -20.81
N ALA A 90 -6.28 -6.66 -20.70
CA ALA A 90 -7.63 -6.98 -21.16
C ALA A 90 -8.73 -6.38 -20.27
N LYS A 91 -8.51 -6.31 -18.94
CA LYS A 91 -9.50 -5.81 -17.98
C LYS A 91 -9.45 -4.30 -17.78
N LEU A 92 -8.30 -3.66 -17.99
CA LEU A 92 -8.10 -2.23 -17.78
C LEU A 92 -7.72 -1.53 -19.09
N PRO A 93 -8.70 -1.18 -19.96
CA PRO A 93 -8.42 -0.47 -21.20
C PRO A 93 -7.85 0.92 -20.90
N GLY A 94 -6.62 1.18 -21.36
CA GLY A 94 -5.94 2.47 -21.18
C GLY A 94 -4.69 2.45 -20.28
N VAL A 95 -4.35 1.30 -19.68
CA VAL A 95 -3.10 1.16 -18.93
C VAL A 95 -1.90 1.14 -19.89
N LYS A 96 -1.06 2.17 -19.82
CA LYS A 96 0.16 2.28 -20.66
C LYS A 96 1.33 1.42 -20.17
N LYS A 97 1.37 1.09 -18.89
CA LYS A 97 2.44 0.30 -18.27
C LYS A 97 1.89 -0.51 -17.11
N ALA A 98 1.97 -1.83 -17.21
CA ALA A 98 1.86 -2.73 -16.08
C ALA A 98 3.28 -2.99 -15.55
N SER A 99 3.45 -2.98 -14.24
CA SER A 99 4.76 -3.14 -13.57
C SER A 99 4.73 -4.42 -12.74
N THR A 100 5.49 -5.42 -13.19
CA THR A 100 5.77 -6.66 -12.46
C THR A 100 7.24 -6.62 -12.03
N TYR A 101 7.52 -6.77 -10.73
CA TYR A 101 8.87 -6.71 -10.14
C TYR A 101 9.57 -8.07 -10.16
#